data_AF-A0A9J7ZFY4-F1
#
_entry.id   AF-A0A9J7ZFY4-F1
#
_cell.length_a   1.000
_cell.length_b   1.000
_cell.length_c   1.000
_cell.angle_alpha   90.00
_cell.angle_beta   90.00
_cell.angle_gamma   90.00
#
_symmetry.space_group_name_H-M   'P 1'
#
loop_
_entity.id
_entity.type
_entity.pdbx_description
1 polymer ?
#
loop_
_entity_poly.entity_id
_entity_poly.type
_entity_poly.pdbx_seq_one_letter_code
_entity_poly.pdbx_strand_id
1 'polypeptide(L)'
;MRLINYRGGVIDACVCVCHFYSPSLTHSLTHSHTHTLAPASVCLMAFLRWLLRLLTVLIVSHGLCVLFYYTPNTHSSREAMTDALQRLRCAKLRRKFSVITPAKRLRLQFCCNATGSLLLTKRNTAVNQTIPYETSTTDTYTMNAAIHSMLPEDFPWSGRRLGRCAVVGSGGILKNSSCGREIDIADFVIRFNLAYINDSDVGLKTDLITINPTQIQREFKNMERNPDPLVDRVSVYGNASLAIPAFAYTFCTGLSIKTLKVLHPIRPQQPVAFFSPIYLRTMDRFWKGRGLKSVRLSSGFMLINTALELCEDVHVYGFWPFGTDLQDNPIPYHYYDQLRPHPYMHAMPEEFVRLLQLHSQGALTLHLQPCSSDTP
;
A
#
# COMPACT_ATOMS: atom_id res chain seq x y z
N MET A 1 39.89 -28.27 39.86
CA MET A 1 40.39 -29.63 39.55
C MET A 1 39.26 -30.40 38.88
N ARG A 2 39.39 -30.81 37.59
CA ARG A 2 38.40 -31.56 36.77
C ARG A 2 37.07 -30.78 36.46
N LEU A 3 36.30 -30.94 35.36
CA LEU A 3 35.93 -32.03 34.41
C LEU A 3 34.86 -33.00 34.98
N ILE A 4 33.79 -33.51 34.30
CA ILE A 4 33.36 -33.71 32.88
C ILE A 4 31.79 -33.54 32.80
N ASN A 5 31.04 -33.58 31.68
CA ASN A 5 30.95 -32.74 30.46
C ASN A 5 30.19 -33.42 29.27
N TYR A 6 29.13 -32.77 28.73
CA TYR A 6 28.48 -32.98 27.38
C TYR A 6 27.56 -34.21 27.05
N ARG A 7 26.63 -33.98 26.08
CA ARG A 7 25.73 -34.92 25.30
C ARG A 7 24.55 -35.60 26.06
N GLY A 8 23.41 -36.01 25.46
CA GLY A 8 22.79 -35.69 24.15
C GLY A 8 22.50 -36.89 23.20
N GLY A 9 21.23 -37.22 22.88
CA GLY A 9 20.89 -38.20 21.82
C GLY A 9 19.43 -38.74 21.70
N VAL A 10 18.74 -38.36 20.60
CA VAL A 10 17.79 -39.07 19.69
C VAL A 10 16.88 -40.26 20.14
N ILE A 11 15.57 -40.07 19.87
CA ILE A 11 14.47 -40.94 19.38
C ILE A 11 14.77 -42.41 18.99
N ASP A 12 13.90 -43.36 19.37
CA ASP A 12 13.26 -44.30 18.40
C ASP A 12 11.91 -44.89 18.91
N ALA A 13 11.14 -45.53 18.02
CA ALA A 13 9.80 -46.07 18.25
C ALA A 13 9.72 -47.60 18.11
N CYS A 14 8.67 -48.23 18.66
CA CYS A 14 8.40 -49.66 18.41
C CYS A 14 6.91 -50.02 18.47
N VAL A 15 6.55 -51.11 17.79
CA VAL A 15 5.17 -51.62 17.58
C VAL A 15 4.96 -52.88 18.42
N CYS A 16 3.73 -53.14 18.87
CA CYS A 16 3.34 -54.44 19.46
C CYS A 16 2.18 -55.09 18.71
N VAL A 17 2.30 -56.40 18.52
CA VAL A 17 1.27 -57.31 17.97
C VAL A 17 0.73 -58.17 19.11
N CYS A 18 -0.56 -58.50 19.09
CA CYS A 18 -1.20 -59.34 20.12
C CYS A 18 -1.43 -60.77 19.62
N HIS A 19 -1.16 -61.75 20.48
CA HIS A 19 -1.44 -63.17 20.23
C HIS A 19 -2.64 -63.65 21.07
N PHE A 20 -3.41 -64.61 20.54
CA PHE A 20 -4.54 -65.23 21.24
C PHE A 20 -4.10 -66.21 22.34
N TYR A 21 -4.90 -66.31 23.39
CA TYR A 21 -5.07 -67.55 24.17
C TYR A 21 -6.51 -67.65 24.70
N SER A 22 -6.97 -68.87 24.98
CA SER A 22 -8.30 -69.16 25.55
C SER A 22 -8.21 -70.34 26.51
N PRO A 23 -9.05 -70.39 27.55
CA PRO A 23 -9.39 -71.62 28.25
C PRO A 23 -10.88 -72.00 28.07
N SER A 24 -11.19 -73.28 28.26
CA SER A 24 -12.51 -73.89 28.06
C SER A 24 -13.12 -74.39 29.37
N LEU A 25 -14.45 -74.56 29.40
CA LEU A 25 -15.20 -75.34 30.40
C LEU A 25 -16.58 -75.75 29.85
N THR A 26 -17.31 -76.62 30.55
CA THR A 26 -18.18 -77.65 29.94
C THR A 26 -19.64 -77.70 30.45
N HIS A 27 -20.42 -78.62 29.84
CA HIS A 27 -21.73 -79.18 30.29
C HIS A 27 -23.08 -78.47 29.98
N SER A 28 -23.59 -78.75 28.77
CA SER A 28 -24.77 -79.62 28.48
C SER A 28 -26.19 -79.38 29.05
N LEU A 29 -27.18 -79.53 28.14
CA LEU A 29 -28.61 -79.94 28.28
C LEU A 29 -29.73 -78.86 28.36
N THR A 30 -30.49 -78.77 27.24
CA THR A 30 -31.97 -78.66 27.08
C THR A 30 -32.82 -77.82 28.05
N HIS A 31 -33.79 -76.98 27.63
CA HIS A 31 -34.85 -77.28 26.65
C HIS A 31 -35.62 -76.01 26.13
N SER A 32 -36.25 -76.11 24.94
CA SER A 32 -37.37 -75.31 24.39
C SER A 32 -37.47 -73.76 24.49
N HIS A 33 -37.36 -73.11 23.32
CA HIS A 33 -38.03 -71.88 22.81
C HIS A 33 -38.73 -70.87 23.76
N THR A 34 -38.28 -69.60 23.68
CA THR A 34 -39.10 -68.44 23.23
C THR A 34 -38.17 -67.40 22.59
N HIS A 35 -38.68 -66.54 21.69
CA HIS A 35 -37.85 -65.55 20.97
C HIS A 35 -37.71 -64.23 21.75
N THR A 36 -36.48 -63.85 22.09
CA THR A 36 -36.12 -62.50 22.54
C THR A 36 -34.91 -61.98 21.76
N LEU A 37 -35.01 -60.79 21.16
CA LEU A 37 -33.93 -60.19 20.35
C LEU A 37 -32.67 -59.91 21.19
N ALA A 38 -31.49 -60.25 20.64
CA ALA A 38 -30.22 -60.17 21.36
C ALA A 38 -29.82 -58.71 21.69
N PRO A 39 -29.30 -58.43 22.90
CA PRO A 39 -29.03 -57.07 23.39
C PRO A 39 -27.96 -56.31 22.59
N ALA A 40 -27.12 -57.01 21.81
CA ALA A 40 -26.14 -56.38 20.90
C ALA A 40 -26.80 -55.42 19.90
N SER A 41 -28.01 -55.73 19.43
CA SER A 41 -28.77 -54.89 18.50
C SER A 41 -29.14 -53.53 19.12
N VAL A 42 -29.56 -53.51 20.39
CA VAL A 42 -29.93 -52.31 21.14
C VAL A 42 -28.69 -51.42 21.37
N CYS A 43 -27.55 -52.03 21.71
CA CYS A 43 -26.30 -51.30 21.93
C CYS A 43 -25.78 -50.66 20.63
N LEU A 44 -25.81 -51.39 19.50
CA LEU A 44 -25.44 -50.86 18.18
C LEU A 44 -26.36 -49.72 17.74
N MET A 45 -27.68 -49.85 17.96
CA MET A 45 -28.67 -48.80 17.69
C MET A 45 -28.47 -47.57 18.59
N ALA A 46 -28.07 -47.74 19.85
CA ALA A 46 -27.72 -46.64 20.74
C ALA A 46 -26.45 -45.91 20.28
N PHE A 47 -25.41 -46.63 19.86
CA PHE A 47 -24.18 -46.06 19.33
C PHE A 47 -24.40 -45.30 18.02
N LEU A 48 -25.20 -45.86 17.09
CA LEU A 48 -25.61 -45.17 15.86
C LEU A 48 -26.42 -43.89 16.15
N ARG A 49 -27.34 -43.92 17.13
CA ARG A 49 -28.09 -42.73 17.57
C ARG A 49 -27.18 -41.68 18.22
N TRP A 50 -26.15 -42.09 18.95
CA TRP A 50 -25.16 -41.18 19.53
C TRP A 50 -24.29 -40.54 18.45
N LEU A 51 -23.77 -41.33 17.49
CA LEU A 51 -23.05 -40.83 16.32
C LEU A 51 -23.88 -39.84 15.51
N LEU A 52 -25.16 -40.16 15.24
CA LEU A 52 -26.05 -39.29 14.47
C LEU A 52 -26.31 -37.96 15.21
N ARG A 53 -26.47 -38.00 16.54
CA ARG A 53 -26.56 -36.79 17.39
C ARG A 53 -25.28 -35.96 17.34
N LEU A 54 -24.11 -36.60 17.47
CA LEU A 54 -22.81 -35.93 17.36
C LEU A 54 -22.64 -35.26 16.00
N LEU A 55 -23.00 -35.97 14.92
CA LEU A 55 -22.94 -35.45 13.55
C LEU A 55 -23.88 -34.25 13.36
N THR A 56 -25.12 -34.32 13.86
CA THR A 56 -26.04 -33.17 13.79
C THR A 56 -25.57 -31.97 14.62
N VAL A 57 -24.94 -32.18 15.79
CA VAL A 57 -24.33 -31.08 16.57
C VAL A 57 -23.15 -30.46 15.83
N LEU A 58 -22.31 -31.27 15.16
CA LEU A 58 -21.21 -30.77 14.33
C LEU A 58 -21.70 -30.00 13.09
N ILE A 59 -22.77 -30.46 12.44
CA ILE A 59 -23.40 -29.79 11.29
C ILE A 59 -24.09 -28.49 11.73
N VAL A 60 -24.84 -28.50 12.83
CA VAL A 60 -25.51 -27.29 13.35
C VAL A 60 -24.52 -26.27 13.88
N SER A 61 -23.43 -26.69 14.56
CA SER A 61 -22.37 -25.75 14.96
C SER A 61 -21.63 -25.15 13.77
N HIS A 62 -21.34 -25.93 12.71
CA HIS A 62 -20.82 -25.36 11.46
C HIS A 62 -21.82 -24.41 10.79
N GLY A 63 -23.10 -24.75 10.73
CA GLY A 63 -24.15 -23.91 10.17
C GLY A 63 -24.32 -22.58 10.92
N LEU A 64 -24.27 -22.61 12.26
CA LEU A 64 -24.29 -21.41 13.10
C LEU A 64 -23.01 -20.58 12.96
N CYS A 65 -21.83 -21.21 12.91
CA CYS A 65 -20.58 -20.51 12.62
C CYS A 65 -20.61 -19.83 11.24
N VAL A 66 -21.15 -20.48 10.21
CA VAL A 66 -21.33 -19.89 8.88
C VAL A 66 -22.30 -18.71 8.94
N LEU A 67 -23.47 -18.85 9.59
CA LEU A 67 -24.46 -17.78 9.74
C LEU A 67 -23.87 -16.55 10.45
N PHE A 68 -23.17 -16.73 11.58
CA PHE A 68 -22.52 -15.62 12.29
C PHE A 68 -21.34 -15.00 11.51
N TYR A 69 -20.72 -15.72 10.57
CA TYR A 69 -19.74 -15.16 9.63
C TYR A 69 -20.38 -14.38 8.47
N TYR A 70 -21.67 -14.61 8.17
CA TYR A 70 -22.34 -14.15 6.95
C TYR A 70 -23.43 -13.08 7.14
N THR A 71 -23.60 -12.50 8.33
CA THR A 71 -24.49 -11.33 8.54
C THR A 71 -23.74 -10.00 8.40
N PRO A 72 -23.89 -9.22 7.29
CA PRO A 72 -23.14 -7.99 7.08
C PRO A 72 -24.03 -6.75 7.23
N ASN A 73 -24.02 -6.14 8.41
CA ASN A 73 -24.50 -4.75 8.56
C ASN A 73 -23.44 -3.78 8.00
N THR A 74 -23.43 -3.60 6.68
CA THR A 74 -22.96 -2.43 5.90
C THR A 74 -23.03 -2.77 4.40
N HIS A 75 -24.10 -2.36 3.71
CA HIS A 75 -24.41 -2.87 2.36
C HIS A 75 -23.57 -2.23 1.24
N SER A 76 -23.49 -0.89 1.19
CA SER A 76 -22.99 -0.14 0.02
C SER A 76 -21.53 -0.44 -0.36
N SER A 77 -20.58 -0.34 0.56
CA SER A 77 -19.15 -0.49 0.24
C SER A 77 -18.72 -1.93 -0.09
N ARG A 78 -19.54 -2.95 0.25
CA ARG A 78 -19.21 -4.36 0.00
C ARG A 78 -19.46 -4.79 -1.45
N GLU A 79 -20.48 -4.23 -2.10
CA GLU A 79 -20.87 -4.62 -3.46
C GLU A 79 -19.81 -4.17 -4.48
N ALA A 80 -19.38 -2.90 -4.40
CA ALA A 80 -18.28 -2.38 -5.23
C ALA A 80 -16.96 -3.14 -5.03
N MET A 81 -16.60 -3.45 -3.77
CA MET A 81 -15.43 -4.27 -3.46
C MET A 81 -15.54 -5.70 -4.03
N THR A 82 -16.75 -6.26 -4.10
CA THR A 82 -16.98 -7.59 -4.66
C THR A 82 -16.80 -7.57 -6.17
N ASP A 83 -17.42 -6.62 -6.88
CA ASP A 83 -17.34 -6.53 -8.35
C ASP A 83 -15.90 -6.30 -8.84
N ALA A 84 -15.17 -5.34 -8.25
CA ALA A 84 -13.77 -5.08 -8.60
C ALA A 84 -12.86 -6.32 -8.39
N LEU A 85 -13.00 -7.05 -7.27
CA LEU A 85 -12.25 -8.28 -7.00
C LEU A 85 -12.76 -9.50 -7.79
N GLN A 86 -13.94 -9.44 -8.39
CA GLN A 86 -14.55 -10.49 -9.19
C GLN A 86 -14.24 -10.34 -10.69
N ARG A 87 -14.08 -9.09 -11.16
CA ARG A 87 -13.52 -8.76 -12.49
C ARG A 87 -12.03 -9.07 -12.57
N LEU A 88 -11.27 -8.84 -11.50
CA LEU A 88 -9.89 -9.30 -11.37
C LEU A 88 -9.84 -10.85 -11.32
N ARG A 89 -9.69 -11.50 -12.48
CA ARG A 89 -9.71 -12.97 -12.72
C ARG A 89 -8.59 -13.79 -12.05
N CYS A 90 -8.08 -13.36 -10.90
CA CYS A 90 -6.90 -13.92 -10.25
C CYS A 90 -7.24 -14.59 -8.91
N ALA A 91 -7.64 -15.87 -8.95
CA ALA A 91 -7.90 -16.70 -7.76
C ALA A 91 -6.73 -16.71 -6.74
N LYS A 92 -5.51 -16.43 -7.21
CA LYS A 92 -4.28 -16.32 -6.42
C LYS A 92 -4.26 -15.10 -5.48
N LEU A 93 -4.97 -14.01 -5.81
CA LEU A 93 -5.21 -12.89 -4.88
C LEU A 93 -6.36 -13.20 -3.91
N ARG A 94 -7.44 -13.85 -4.37
CA ARG A 94 -8.60 -14.22 -3.53
C ARG A 94 -8.19 -14.98 -2.26
N ARG A 95 -7.24 -15.93 -2.38
CA ARG A 95 -6.68 -16.71 -1.26
C ARG A 95 -5.65 -15.96 -0.39
N LYS A 96 -5.19 -14.77 -0.80
CA LYS A 96 -4.37 -13.86 0.02
C LYS A 96 -5.22 -12.85 0.81
N PHE A 97 -6.44 -12.55 0.34
CA PHE A 97 -7.34 -11.58 0.98
C PHE A 97 -8.34 -12.20 1.98
N SER A 98 -8.45 -13.53 2.08
CA SER A 98 -9.28 -14.21 3.08
C SER A 98 -8.78 -14.09 4.54
N VAL A 99 -7.76 -13.26 4.80
CA VAL A 99 -7.19 -12.97 6.13
C VAL A 99 -7.21 -11.46 6.39
N ILE A 100 -8.27 -10.76 5.95
CA ILE A 100 -8.57 -9.40 6.38
C ILE A 100 -9.51 -9.47 7.60
N THR A 101 -8.94 -9.41 8.79
CA THR A 101 -9.68 -8.89 9.96
C THR A 101 -9.92 -7.39 9.77
N PRO A 102 -11.08 -6.83 10.16
CA PRO A 102 -11.32 -5.39 10.08
C PRO A 102 -10.37 -4.64 11.01
N ALA A 103 -9.31 -4.05 10.44
CA ALA A 103 -8.32 -3.29 11.19
C ALA A 103 -8.95 -1.98 11.68
N LYS A 104 -8.88 -1.72 12.98
CA LYS A 104 -9.16 -0.38 13.53
C LYS A 104 -8.23 0.62 12.84
N ARG A 105 -8.82 1.54 12.04
CA ARG A 105 -8.22 2.67 11.29
C ARG A 105 -6.70 2.78 11.45
N LEU A 106 -5.94 2.32 10.45
CA LEU A 106 -4.48 2.23 10.50
C LEU A 106 -3.85 3.59 10.87
N ARG A 107 -3.46 3.76 12.14
CA ARG A 107 -2.87 5.01 12.65
C ARG A 107 -1.41 5.15 12.17
N LEU A 108 -1.24 5.67 10.97
CA LEU A 108 0.06 6.07 10.41
C LEU A 108 0.76 7.16 11.23
N GLN A 109 0.00 7.90 12.04
CA GLN A 109 0.48 8.78 13.12
C GLN A 109 1.49 8.10 14.10
N PHE A 110 1.57 6.77 14.15
CA PHE A 110 2.56 6.05 14.97
C PHE A 110 3.90 5.79 14.28
N CYS A 111 4.09 6.16 13.01
CA CYS A 111 5.36 5.93 12.30
C CYS A 111 6.01 7.19 11.74
N CYS A 112 5.19 8.15 11.32
CA CYS A 112 5.62 9.34 10.62
C CYS A 112 4.82 10.55 11.14
N ASN A 113 5.35 11.74 10.85
CA ASN A 113 4.67 13.00 11.09
C ASN A 113 4.97 13.96 9.93
N ALA A 114 4.18 13.87 8.86
CA ALA A 114 4.33 14.70 7.67
C ALA A 114 4.36 16.20 8.00
N THR A 115 3.55 16.63 8.96
CA THR A 115 3.46 18.00 9.48
C THR A 115 4.82 18.47 9.98
N GLY A 116 5.38 19.50 9.33
CA GLY A 116 6.69 20.08 9.63
C GLY A 116 7.91 19.21 9.26
N SER A 117 7.73 17.94 8.85
CA SER A 117 8.85 17.00 8.60
C SER A 117 8.97 16.47 7.17
N LEU A 118 7.95 16.60 6.32
CA LEU A 118 7.97 16.09 4.93
C LEU A 118 9.06 16.74 4.07
N LEU A 119 9.23 18.06 4.19
CA LEU A 119 10.08 18.89 3.35
C LEU A 119 11.07 19.67 4.21
N LEU A 120 12.27 19.93 3.69
CA LEU A 120 13.27 20.76 4.35
C LEU A 120 12.88 22.24 4.28
N THR A 121 12.94 22.90 5.42
CA THR A 121 12.67 24.32 5.65
C THR A 121 13.81 24.92 6.48
N LYS A 122 13.91 26.25 6.53
CA LYS A 122 14.82 26.93 7.48
C LYS A 122 14.46 26.66 8.95
N ARG A 123 13.21 26.29 9.25
CA ARG A 123 12.75 25.95 10.61
C ARG A 123 13.23 24.57 11.08
N ASN A 124 13.36 23.60 10.17
CA ASN A 124 13.72 22.20 10.51
C ASN A 124 15.12 21.78 10.03
N THR A 125 15.85 22.67 9.34
CA THR A 125 17.17 22.40 8.79
C THR A 125 18.11 23.57 9.06
N ALA A 126 19.17 23.36 9.84
CA ALA A 126 20.16 24.39 10.14
C ALA A 126 21.30 24.45 9.11
N VAL A 127 21.99 25.59 9.05
CA VAL A 127 23.29 25.70 8.36
C VAL A 127 24.32 24.80 9.04
N ASN A 128 25.18 24.17 8.24
CA ASN A 128 26.14 23.13 8.60
C ASN A 128 25.54 21.82 9.15
N GLN A 129 24.21 21.65 9.11
CA GLN A 129 23.58 20.38 9.46
C GLN A 129 23.94 19.28 8.47
N THR A 130 24.29 18.10 8.98
CA THR A 130 24.53 16.88 8.20
C THR A 130 23.20 16.23 7.80
N ILE A 131 22.93 16.18 6.50
CA ILE A 131 21.73 15.56 5.91
C ILE A 131 22.09 14.17 5.36
N PRO A 132 21.48 13.07 5.84
CA PRO A 132 21.76 11.73 5.31
C PRO A 132 21.05 11.49 3.97
N TYR A 133 21.66 10.74 3.05
CA TYR A 133 20.97 10.32 1.83
C TYR A 133 20.00 9.18 2.09
N GLU A 134 18.75 9.26 1.63
CA GLU A 134 17.69 8.29 1.88
C GLU A 134 18.17 6.83 1.74
N THR A 135 18.84 6.52 0.62
CA THR A 135 19.32 5.17 0.26
C THR A 135 20.79 4.87 0.61
N SER A 136 21.55 5.76 1.26
CA SER A 136 22.94 5.49 1.66
C SER A 136 23.13 5.49 3.18
N THR A 137 23.90 4.53 3.68
CA THR A 137 24.25 4.42 5.10
C THR A 137 25.52 5.19 5.48
N THR A 138 26.33 5.60 4.50
CA THR A 138 27.62 6.28 4.69
C THR A 138 27.62 7.72 4.20
N ASP A 139 26.93 7.98 3.08
CA ASP A 139 27.00 9.30 2.44
C ASP A 139 26.09 10.30 3.13
N THR A 140 26.57 11.55 3.21
CA THR A 140 25.82 12.68 3.77
C THR A 140 26.08 13.95 2.97
N TYR A 141 25.27 14.98 3.19
CA TYR A 141 25.40 16.30 2.61
C TYR A 141 25.36 17.36 3.73
N THR A 142 26.39 18.20 3.82
CA THR A 142 26.39 19.33 4.77
C THR A 142 25.62 20.51 4.17
N MET A 143 24.54 20.92 4.83
CA MET A 143 23.70 22.03 4.38
C MET A 143 24.47 23.36 4.46
N ASN A 144 24.84 23.94 3.33
CA ASN A 144 25.54 25.22 3.29
C ASN A 144 24.58 26.43 3.27
N ALA A 145 25.07 27.58 3.72
CA ALA A 145 24.28 28.81 3.85
C ALA A 145 23.58 29.26 2.57
N ALA A 146 24.21 29.08 1.40
CA ALA A 146 23.68 29.53 0.11
C ALA A 146 22.55 28.64 -0.44
N ILE A 147 22.40 27.40 0.05
CA ILE A 147 21.23 26.55 -0.23
C ILE A 147 20.15 26.74 0.85
N HIS A 148 20.57 26.86 2.11
CA HIS A 148 19.67 27.15 3.23
C HIS A 148 18.88 28.46 3.05
N SER A 149 19.51 29.53 2.53
CA SER A 149 18.83 30.80 2.28
C SER A 149 17.67 30.71 1.28
N MET A 150 17.75 29.77 0.33
CA MET A 150 16.71 29.49 -0.68
C MET A 150 15.65 28.48 -0.22
N LEU A 151 15.80 27.87 0.97
CA LEU A 151 14.73 27.05 1.53
C LEU A 151 13.56 27.94 2.00
N PRO A 152 12.30 27.48 1.88
CA PRO A 152 11.17 28.20 2.44
C PRO A 152 11.25 28.25 3.97
N GLU A 153 10.65 29.30 4.55
CA GLU A 153 10.40 29.35 6.00
C GLU A 153 9.41 28.26 6.40
N ASP A 154 8.32 28.12 5.63
CA ASP A 154 7.28 27.12 5.81
C ASP A 154 6.44 26.96 4.52
N PHE A 155 5.44 26.07 4.52
CA PHE A 155 4.52 25.86 3.39
C PHE A 155 3.09 26.37 3.69
N PRO A 156 2.32 26.83 2.68
CA PRO A 156 0.95 27.33 2.87
C PRO A 156 -0.05 26.33 3.48
N TRP A 157 0.32 25.05 3.57
CA TRP A 157 -0.51 23.94 4.03
C TRP A 157 0.04 23.23 5.28
N SER A 158 1.20 23.61 5.81
CA SER A 158 1.86 22.86 6.91
C SER A 158 1.19 23.04 8.28
N GLY A 159 0.49 24.15 8.51
CA GLY A 159 -0.18 24.46 9.79
C GLY A 159 -1.64 24.03 9.88
N ARG A 160 -2.19 23.35 8.86
CA ARG A 160 -3.60 22.96 8.80
C ARG A 160 -3.76 21.47 8.50
N ARG A 161 -4.84 20.88 9.00
CA ARG A 161 -5.34 19.62 8.44
C ARG A 161 -5.98 19.91 7.09
N LEU A 162 -5.74 19.06 6.10
CA LEU A 162 -6.35 19.17 4.78
C LEU A 162 -7.66 18.38 4.76
N GLY A 163 -8.64 18.80 3.97
CA GLY A 163 -9.93 18.11 3.82
C GLY A 163 -9.82 16.87 2.93
N ARG A 164 -10.54 16.87 1.81
CA ARG A 164 -10.43 15.84 0.77
C ARG A 164 -9.18 16.06 -0.07
N CYS A 165 -8.29 15.09 -0.10
CA CYS A 165 -7.08 15.11 -0.92
C CYS A 165 -7.20 14.19 -2.14
N ALA A 166 -6.77 14.66 -3.31
CA ALA A 166 -6.61 13.84 -4.52
C ALA A 166 -5.12 13.59 -4.78
N VAL A 167 -4.71 12.32 -4.87
CA VAL A 167 -3.33 11.92 -5.18
C VAL A 167 -3.32 11.26 -6.56
N VAL A 168 -2.82 12.00 -7.55
CA VAL A 168 -2.95 11.68 -8.99
C VAL A 168 -1.64 11.15 -9.53
N GLY A 169 -1.54 9.82 -9.64
CA GLY A 169 -0.42 9.10 -10.24
C GLY A 169 -0.43 9.17 -11.77
N SER A 170 0.74 8.95 -12.38
CA SER A 170 0.93 9.04 -13.83
C SER A 170 0.25 7.93 -14.66
N GLY A 171 -0.34 6.90 -14.05
CA GLY A 171 -0.69 5.63 -14.71
C GLY A 171 -1.71 5.76 -15.84
N GLY A 172 -1.51 5.00 -16.92
CA GLY A 172 -2.34 5.05 -18.14
C GLY A 172 -3.81 4.69 -17.98
N ILE A 173 -4.23 4.12 -16.83
CA ILE A 173 -5.63 3.88 -16.48
C ILE A 173 -6.48 5.16 -16.43
N LEU A 174 -5.84 6.34 -16.32
CA LEU A 174 -6.53 7.63 -16.37
C LEU A 174 -6.86 8.11 -17.79
N LYS A 175 -6.31 7.50 -18.84
CA LYS A 175 -6.57 7.94 -20.21
C LYS A 175 -8.01 7.62 -20.61
N ASN A 176 -8.77 8.63 -21.05
CA ASN A 176 -10.21 8.57 -21.31
C ASN A 176 -11.04 8.18 -20.07
N SER A 177 -10.58 8.55 -18.86
CA SER A 177 -11.27 8.28 -17.60
C SER A 177 -12.29 9.34 -17.20
N SER A 178 -12.26 10.53 -17.82
CA SER A 178 -13.15 11.66 -17.48
C SER A 178 -13.08 12.12 -16.01
N CYS A 179 -12.05 11.74 -15.26
CA CYS A 179 -11.93 12.01 -13.82
C CYS A 179 -11.49 13.44 -13.46
N GLY A 180 -11.21 14.32 -14.42
CA GLY A 180 -10.60 15.61 -14.15
C GLY A 180 -11.44 16.53 -13.26
N ARG A 181 -12.76 16.58 -13.49
CA ARG A 181 -13.70 17.31 -12.62
C ARG A 181 -13.71 16.77 -11.19
N GLU A 182 -13.69 15.46 -10.99
CA GLU A 182 -13.73 14.85 -9.65
C GLU A 182 -12.40 15.06 -8.88
N ILE A 183 -11.28 15.12 -9.60
CA ILE A 183 -9.97 15.46 -9.06
C ILE A 183 -9.92 16.93 -8.61
N ASP A 184 -10.38 17.85 -9.45
CA ASP A 184 -10.29 19.30 -9.18
C ASP A 184 -11.24 19.79 -8.07
N ILE A 185 -12.28 19.01 -7.74
CA ILE A 185 -13.16 19.22 -6.56
C ILE A 185 -12.42 19.01 -5.24
N ALA A 186 -11.34 18.22 -5.19
CA ALA A 186 -10.62 17.95 -3.94
C ALA A 186 -9.94 19.22 -3.38
N ASP A 187 -9.94 19.41 -2.06
CA ASP A 187 -9.33 20.56 -1.37
C ASP A 187 -7.84 20.72 -1.69
N PHE A 188 -7.12 19.62 -1.89
CA PHE A 188 -5.68 19.60 -2.13
C PHE A 188 -5.28 18.50 -3.13
N VAL A 189 -4.58 18.86 -4.21
CA VAL A 189 -4.18 17.92 -5.27
C VAL A 189 -2.68 17.71 -5.31
N ILE A 190 -2.26 16.45 -5.16
CA ILE A 190 -0.87 15.99 -5.23
C ILE A 190 -0.62 15.30 -6.57
N ARG A 191 0.39 15.77 -7.31
CA ARG A 191 0.82 15.23 -8.62
C ARG A 191 2.31 14.83 -8.60
N PHE A 192 2.76 14.14 -9.64
CA PHE A 192 4.13 13.61 -9.71
C PHE A 192 4.87 14.00 -10.99
N ASN A 193 6.19 14.14 -10.87
CA ASN A 193 7.19 14.13 -11.94
C ASN A 193 6.82 15.01 -13.16
N LEU A 194 6.41 16.25 -12.88
CA LEU A 194 6.01 17.26 -13.88
C LEU A 194 5.07 16.70 -14.98
N ALA A 195 4.19 15.75 -14.61
CA ALA A 195 3.25 15.10 -15.51
C ALA A 195 2.36 16.11 -16.24
N TYR A 196 1.99 15.79 -17.48
CA TYR A 196 1.08 16.64 -18.24
C TYR A 196 -0.32 16.61 -17.61
N ILE A 197 -1.01 17.74 -17.67
CA ILE A 197 -2.35 17.92 -17.12
C ILE A 197 -3.33 18.27 -18.25
N ASN A 198 -4.57 17.84 -18.10
CA ASN A 198 -5.70 18.17 -18.96
C ASN A 198 -6.96 18.29 -18.08
N ASP A 199 -7.97 18.99 -18.56
CA ASP A 199 -9.25 19.18 -17.89
C ASP A 199 -10.12 17.91 -17.89
N SER A 200 -10.07 17.10 -18.95
CA SER A 200 -10.92 15.93 -19.11
C SER A 200 -10.60 14.79 -18.14
N ASP A 201 -9.38 14.27 -18.14
CA ASP A 201 -9.04 13.00 -17.48
C ASP A 201 -8.43 13.20 -16.10
N VAL A 202 -7.58 14.24 -15.94
CA VAL A 202 -6.70 14.34 -14.76
C VAL A 202 -6.84 15.64 -13.99
N GLY A 203 -7.59 16.61 -14.48
CA GLY A 203 -7.82 17.91 -13.86
C GLY A 203 -6.61 18.85 -13.99
N LEU A 204 -6.86 20.13 -13.77
CA LEU A 204 -5.86 21.21 -13.83
C LEU A 204 -5.35 21.61 -12.44
N LYS A 205 -6.14 21.43 -11.38
CA LYS A 205 -5.77 21.84 -10.02
C LYS A 205 -4.52 21.11 -9.54
N THR A 206 -3.58 21.85 -8.97
CA THR A 206 -2.31 21.31 -8.46
C THR A 206 -1.85 22.16 -7.28
N ASP A 207 -1.68 21.54 -6.11
CA ASP A 207 -1.21 22.22 -4.90
C ASP A 207 0.23 21.79 -4.52
N LEU A 208 0.57 20.53 -4.81
CA LEU A 208 1.91 19.97 -4.64
C LEU A 208 2.26 19.09 -5.84
N ILE A 209 3.41 19.30 -6.46
CA ILE A 209 3.92 18.41 -7.52
C ILE A 209 5.40 18.09 -7.35
N THR A 210 5.76 16.82 -7.57
CA THR A 210 7.17 16.39 -7.51
C THR A 210 7.93 16.71 -8.79
N ILE A 211 9.22 17.00 -8.65
CA ILE A 211 10.18 17.04 -9.76
C ILE A 211 11.11 15.84 -9.61
N ASN A 212 11.25 15.01 -10.65
CA ASN A 212 12.24 13.93 -10.65
C ASN A 212 13.58 14.45 -11.21
N PRO A 213 14.71 14.37 -10.48
CA PRO A 213 16.01 14.78 -11.00
C PRO A 213 16.39 14.07 -12.32
N THR A 214 16.05 12.80 -12.51
CA THR A 214 16.38 12.09 -13.76
C THR A 214 15.52 12.54 -14.95
N GLN A 215 14.35 13.13 -14.70
CA GLN A 215 13.55 13.82 -15.71
C GLN A 215 14.20 15.14 -16.12
N ILE A 216 14.66 15.95 -15.15
CA ILE A 216 15.44 17.16 -15.43
C ILE A 216 16.69 16.83 -16.27
N GLN A 217 17.37 15.72 -15.94
CA GLN A 217 18.54 15.25 -16.70
C GLN A 217 18.20 14.78 -18.13
N ARG A 218 16.94 14.41 -18.40
CA ARG A 218 16.46 13.97 -19.71
C ARG A 218 15.99 15.14 -20.57
N GLU A 219 15.06 15.93 -20.05
CA GLU A 219 14.32 16.98 -20.77
C GLU A 219 14.98 18.37 -20.67
N PHE A 220 15.54 18.72 -19.50
CA PHE A 220 15.91 20.11 -19.18
C PHE A 220 17.42 20.29 -18.98
N LYS A 221 18.23 19.53 -19.74
CA LYS A 221 19.70 19.49 -19.68
C LYS A 221 20.39 20.86 -19.70
N ASN A 222 19.81 21.82 -20.42
CA ASN A 222 20.38 23.15 -20.63
C ASN A 222 19.76 24.25 -19.75
N MET A 223 18.99 23.91 -18.70
CA MET A 223 18.25 24.88 -17.87
C MET A 223 19.11 25.99 -17.23
N GLU A 224 20.42 25.79 -17.09
CA GLU A 224 21.37 26.82 -16.59
C GLU A 224 21.78 27.85 -17.65
N ARG A 225 21.45 27.62 -18.93
CA ARG A 225 21.73 28.50 -20.07
C ARG A 225 20.46 29.00 -20.77
N ASN A 226 19.44 28.15 -20.81
CA ASN A 226 18.10 28.48 -21.29
C ASN A 226 17.10 27.86 -20.31
N PRO A 227 16.59 28.64 -19.33
CA PRO A 227 15.66 28.14 -18.32
C PRO A 227 14.23 27.99 -18.86
N ASP A 228 13.87 28.69 -19.93
CA ASP A 228 12.50 28.92 -20.39
C ASP A 228 11.69 27.61 -20.55
N PRO A 229 12.20 26.53 -21.20
CA PRO A 229 11.44 25.28 -21.32
C PRO A 229 11.07 24.63 -19.97
N LEU A 230 11.90 24.81 -18.94
CA LEU A 230 11.60 24.33 -17.59
C LEU A 230 10.61 25.28 -16.89
N VAL A 231 10.73 26.58 -17.10
CA VAL A 231 9.79 27.60 -16.59
C VAL A 231 8.39 27.36 -17.15
N ASP A 232 8.28 27.14 -18.46
CA ASP A 232 7.04 26.80 -19.16
C ASP A 232 6.47 25.45 -18.70
N ARG A 233 7.32 24.45 -18.41
CA ARG A 233 6.84 23.17 -17.85
C ARG A 233 6.29 23.33 -16.43
N VAL A 234 6.74 24.30 -15.63
CA VAL A 234 6.23 24.53 -14.26
C VAL A 234 5.16 25.62 -14.14
N SER A 235 5.03 26.52 -15.12
CA SER A 235 4.05 27.61 -15.10
C SER A 235 2.61 27.10 -15.14
N VAL A 236 2.37 25.98 -15.85
CA VAL A 236 1.04 25.35 -15.99
C VAL A 236 0.41 24.88 -14.68
N TYR A 237 1.20 24.68 -13.61
CA TYR A 237 0.67 24.33 -12.27
C TYR A 237 0.37 25.56 -11.40
N GLY A 238 0.47 26.77 -11.96
CA GLY A 238 0.20 28.02 -11.26
C GLY A 238 0.97 28.14 -9.95
N ASN A 239 0.23 28.20 -8.83
CA ASN A 239 0.77 28.41 -7.49
C ASN A 239 1.26 27.14 -6.76
N ALA A 240 1.32 25.98 -7.43
CA ALA A 240 1.76 24.72 -6.82
C ALA A 240 3.13 24.81 -6.12
N SER A 241 3.25 24.14 -4.97
CA SER A 241 4.51 23.85 -4.30
C SER A 241 5.30 22.81 -5.11
N LEU A 242 6.60 23.00 -5.29
CA LEU A 242 7.47 22.11 -6.06
C LEU A 242 8.43 21.36 -5.13
N ALA A 243 8.37 20.02 -5.13
CA ALA A 243 9.17 19.19 -4.22
C ALA A 243 10.13 18.25 -4.97
N ILE A 244 11.43 18.34 -4.66
CA ILE A 244 12.50 17.59 -5.33
C ILE A 244 13.15 16.59 -4.35
N PRO A 245 13.28 15.29 -4.66
CA PRO A 245 13.95 14.30 -3.82
C PRO A 245 15.49 14.42 -3.94
N ALA A 246 16.03 15.60 -3.66
CA ALA A 246 17.45 15.92 -3.82
C ALA A 246 18.37 14.95 -3.09
N PHE A 247 17.98 14.52 -1.90
CA PHE A 247 18.74 13.63 -1.03
C PHE A 247 18.26 12.16 -1.09
N ALA A 248 17.55 11.74 -2.14
CA ALA A 248 17.26 10.31 -2.33
C ALA A 248 18.54 9.51 -2.61
N TYR A 249 19.30 9.95 -3.62
CA TYR A 249 20.59 9.39 -4.04
C TYR A 249 21.63 10.50 -4.19
N THR A 250 22.92 10.18 -4.06
CA THR A 250 24.04 11.15 -4.19
C THR A 250 24.05 11.90 -5.52
N PHE A 251 23.72 11.22 -6.62
CA PHE A 251 23.63 11.83 -7.96
C PHE A 251 22.44 12.81 -8.13
N CYS A 252 21.44 12.79 -7.24
CA CYS A 252 20.29 13.69 -7.31
C CYS A 252 20.63 15.12 -6.84
N THR A 253 21.52 15.28 -5.85
CA THR A 253 21.78 16.55 -5.16
C THR A 253 22.24 17.66 -6.11
N GLY A 254 23.30 17.42 -6.88
CA GLY A 254 23.90 18.46 -7.73
C GLY A 254 22.94 19.02 -8.76
N LEU A 255 22.09 18.16 -9.33
CA LEU A 255 21.08 18.57 -10.31
C LEU A 255 19.88 19.26 -9.65
N SER A 256 19.41 18.75 -8.50
CA SER A 256 18.30 19.35 -7.75
C SER A 256 18.65 20.75 -7.23
N ILE A 257 19.90 20.98 -6.83
CA ILE A 257 20.42 22.30 -6.46
C ILE A 257 20.42 23.27 -7.66
N LYS A 258 20.78 22.80 -8.86
CA LYS A 258 20.70 23.61 -10.08
C LYS A 258 19.24 23.97 -10.41
N THR A 259 18.32 23.00 -10.31
CA THR A 259 16.87 23.24 -10.48
C THR A 259 16.33 24.26 -9.48
N LEU A 260 16.72 24.16 -8.19
CA LEU A 260 16.34 25.15 -7.18
C LEU A 260 16.87 26.55 -7.54
N LYS A 261 18.14 26.68 -7.93
CA LYS A 261 18.74 27.97 -8.32
C LYS A 261 18.06 28.61 -9.53
N VAL A 262 17.60 27.82 -10.50
CA VAL A 262 16.86 28.31 -11.68
C VAL A 262 15.45 28.75 -11.30
N LEU A 263 14.72 27.95 -10.51
CA LEU A 263 13.30 28.21 -10.24
C LEU A 263 13.05 29.22 -9.10
N HIS A 264 13.90 29.26 -8.06
CA HIS A 264 13.74 30.16 -6.90
C HIS A 264 13.54 31.65 -7.27
N PRO A 265 14.37 32.29 -8.13
CA PRO A 265 14.17 33.70 -8.49
C PRO A 265 12.93 33.94 -9.38
N ILE A 266 12.42 32.91 -10.05
CA ILE A 266 11.29 32.99 -10.99
C ILE A 266 9.95 32.68 -10.29
N ARG A 267 9.99 31.91 -9.19
CA ARG A 267 8.85 31.52 -8.36
C ARG A 267 8.97 32.01 -6.90
N PRO A 268 9.19 33.33 -6.65
CA PRO A 268 9.49 33.83 -5.31
C PRO A 268 8.33 33.70 -4.31
N GLN A 269 7.11 33.41 -4.77
CA GLN A 269 5.91 33.22 -3.93
C GLN A 269 5.44 31.76 -3.86
N GLN A 270 6.09 30.84 -4.58
CA GLN A 270 5.67 29.44 -4.72
C GLN A 270 6.81 28.51 -4.29
N PRO A 271 6.77 27.91 -3.08
CA PRO A 271 7.89 27.18 -2.51
C PRO A 271 8.46 26.09 -3.43
N VAL A 272 9.77 26.17 -3.68
CA VAL A 272 10.58 25.10 -4.29
C VAL A 272 11.50 24.53 -3.22
N ALA A 273 11.40 23.24 -2.93
CA ALA A 273 12.05 22.66 -1.76
C ALA A 273 12.47 21.20 -1.97
N PHE A 274 13.20 20.67 -0.98
CA PHE A 274 13.69 19.31 -0.98
C PHE A 274 12.92 18.42 -0.01
N PHE A 275 12.65 17.16 -0.39
CA PHE A 275 12.11 16.18 0.54
C PHE A 275 13.09 15.87 1.67
N SER A 276 12.55 15.69 2.88
CA SER A 276 13.32 15.24 4.03
C SER A 276 13.67 13.75 3.90
N PRO A 277 14.96 13.39 3.71
CA PRO A 277 15.36 11.99 3.58
C PRO A 277 15.19 11.22 4.90
N ILE A 278 15.15 11.92 6.04
CA ILE A 278 14.90 11.33 7.36
C ILE A 278 13.45 10.84 7.46
N TYR A 279 12.49 11.67 7.03
CA TYR A 279 11.07 11.31 6.97
C TYR A 279 10.82 10.16 5.98
N LEU A 280 11.30 10.28 4.74
CA LEU A 280 11.11 9.24 3.72
C LEU A 280 11.74 7.89 4.12
N ARG A 281 12.95 7.90 4.71
CA ARG A 281 13.60 6.69 5.25
C ARG A 281 12.81 6.08 6.42
N THR A 282 12.13 6.89 7.23
CA THR A 282 11.33 6.40 8.36
C THR A 282 10.06 5.68 7.86
N MET A 283 9.41 6.25 6.84
CA MET A 283 8.28 5.62 6.14
C MET A 283 8.69 4.32 5.43
N ASP A 284 9.83 4.32 4.74
CA ASP A 284 10.42 3.14 4.10
C ASP A 284 10.68 2.00 5.10
N ARG A 285 11.28 2.30 6.27
CA ARG A 285 11.47 1.35 7.37
C ARG A 285 10.14 0.79 7.90
N PHE A 286 9.13 1.63 8.10
CA PHE A 286 7.81 1.22 8.61
C PHE A 286 7.12 0.20 7.68
N TRP A 287 7.23 0.39 6.36
CA TRP A 287 6.64 -0.50 5.36
C TRP A 287 7.48 -1.75 5.09
N LYS A 288 8.81 -1.66 5.12
CA LYS A 288 9.70 -2.84 5.10
C LYS A 288 9.48 -3.73 6.33
N GLY A 289 9.25 -3.14 7.51
CA GLY A 289 8.80 -3.85 8.71
C GLY A 289 7.42 -4.50 8.60
N ARG A 290 6.64 -4.20 7.55
CA ARG A 290 5.35 -4.84 7.19
C ARG A 290 5.48 -5.80 6.00
N GLY A 291 6.71 -6.16 5.63
CA GLY A 291 7.01 -7.13 4.58
C GLY A 291 6.76 -6.62 3.16
N LEU A 292 6.95 -5.33 2.91
CA LEU A 292 7.13 -4.79 1.55
C LEU A 292 8.62 -4.90 1.16
N LYS A 293 8.93 -5.45 -0.03
CA LYS A 293 10.32 -5.85 -0.38
C LYS A 293 10.97 -5.00 -1.48
N SER A 294 10.51 -3.77 -1.68
CA SER A 294 11.12 -2.77 -2.56
C SER A 294 12.51 -2.35 -2.09
N VAL A 295 13.44 -2.08 -3.03
CA VAL A 295 14.72 -1.40 -2.74
C VAL A 295 14.45 -0.02 -2.14
N ARG A 296 13.58 0.75 -2.79
CA ARG A 296 13.05 2.04 -2.37
C ARG A 296 11.55 2.08 -2.66
N LEU A 297 10.73 2.66 -1.78
CA LEU A 297 9.32 2.96 -2.10
C LEU A 297 9.24 3.88 -3.33
N SER A 298 8.18 3.76 -4.14
CA SER A 298 7.88 4.79 -5.14
C SER A 298 7.50 6.12 -4.48
N SER A 299 7.85 7.23 -5.11
CA SER A 299 7.42 8.57 -4.66
C SER A 299 5.89 8.68 -4.58
N GLY A 300 5.17 7.93 -5.42
CA GLY A 300 3.73 7.83 -5.40
C GLY A 300 3.21 7.18 -4.10
N PHE A 301 3.71 6.00 -3.76
CA PHE A 301 3.34 5.33 -2.51
C PHE A 301 3.74 6.15 -1.27
N MET A 302 4.88 6.84 -1.31
CA MET A 302 5.30 7.77 -0.25
C MET A 302 4.32 8.94 -0.05
N LEU A 303 3.84 9.57 -1.12
CA LEU A 303 2.91 10.70 -0.97
C LEU A 303 1.45 10.29 -0.72
N ILE A 304 1.01 9.09 -1.09
CA ILE A 304 -0.27 8.56 -0.60
C ILE A 304 -0.22 8.37 0.92
N ASN A 305 0.85 7.79 1.45
CA ASN A 305 1.02 7.66 2.90
C ASN A 305 1.10 9.03 3.60
N THR A 306 1.77 9.99 2.98
CA THR A 306 1.80 11.38 3.47
C THR A 306 0.41 12.03 3.47
N ALA A 307 -0.42 11.79 2.43
CA ALA A 307 -1.80 12.27 2.42
C ALA A 307 -2.64 11.65 3.55
N LEU A 308 -2.42 10.37 3.90
CA LEU A 308 -3.08 9.72 5.04
C LEU A 308 -2.66 10.30 6.41
N GLU A 309 -1.56 11.05 6.48
CA GLU A 309 -1.12 11.78 7.69
C GLU A 309 -1.68 13.21 7.74
N LEU A 310 -1.83 13.89 6.58
CA LEU A 310 -2.21 15.30 6.48
C LEU A 310 -3.72 15.56 6.28
N CYS A 311 -4.44 14.60 5.69
CA CYS A 311 -5.79 14.82 5.16
C CYS A 311 -6.91 14.25 6.06
N GLU A 312 -8.16 14.57 5.74
CA GLU A 312 -9.34 13.93 6.34
C GLU A 312 -9.76 12.70 5.54
N ASP A 313 -9.87 12.88 4.21
CA ASP A 313 -10.17 11.83 3.22
C ASP A 313 -9.13 11.83 2.09
N VAL A 314 -8.79 10.65 1.59
CA VAL A 314 -7.76 10.47 0.54
C VAL A 314 -8.31 9.67 -0.62
N HIS A 315 -8.40 10.31 -1.78
CA HIS A 315 -8.75 9.70 -3.06
C HIS A 315 -7.49 9.55 -3.92
N VAL A 316 -7.34 8.40 -4.56
CA VAL A 316 -6.12 8.00 -5.25
C VAL A 316 -6.46 7.60 -6.68
N TYR A 317 -5.93 8.34 -7.65
CA TYR A 317 -6.23 8.26 -9.07
C TYR A 317 -4.96 7.85 -9.84
N GLY A 318 -5.05 7.03 -10.89
CA GLY A 318 -3.87 6.70 -11.73
C GLY A 318 -2.80 5.82 -11.08
N PHE A 319 -3.10 5.17 -9.96
CA PHE A 319 -2.20 4.22 -9.29
C PHE A 319 -2.45 2.79 -9.78
N TRP A 320 -2.00 2.50 -10.99
CA TRP A 320 -2.19 1.21 -11.64
C TRP A 320 -0.90 0.73 -12.33
N PRO A 321 -0.25 -0.35 -11.83
CA PRO A 321 1.07 -0.75 -12.28
C PRO A 321 1.06 -1.84 -13.37
N PHE A 322 -0.06 -2.05 -14.05
CA PHE A 322 -0.26 -3.13 -15.03
C PHE A 322 -0.50 -2.56 -16.45
N GLY A 323 -0.10 -3.32 -17.48
CA GLY A 323 -0.18 -2.90 -18.89
C GLY A 323 -1.54 -3.16 -19.56
N THR A 324 -2.53 -3.67 -18.82
CA THR A 324 -3.93 -3.81 -19.23
C THR A 324 -4.86 -3.21 -18.19
N ASP A 325 -6.07 -2.82 -18.57
CA ASP A 325 -7.12 -2.35 -17.66
C ASP A 325 -7.89 -3.51 -16.98
N LEU A 326 -8.99 -3.20 -16.28
CA LEU A 326 -9.88 -4.18 -15.64
C LEU A 326 -10.75 -4.98 -16.64
N GLN A 327 -10.63 -4.72 -17.95
CA GLN A 327 -11.34 -5.37 -19.05
C GLN A 327 -10.36 -6.14 -19.97
N ASP A 328 -9.10 -6.30 -19.55
CA ASP A 328 -7.98 -6.87 -20.31
C ASP A 328 -7.57 -6.07 -21.58
N ASN A 329 -8.02 -4.82 -21.76
CA ASN A 329 -7.59 -3.96 -22.86
C ASN A 329 -6.16 -3.43 -22.60
N PRO A 330 -5.26 -3.39 -23.61
CA PRO A 330 -3.93 -2.78 -23.46
C PRO A 330 -3.99 -1.27 -23.18
N ILE A 331 -3.23 -0.81 -22.19
CA ILE A 331 -3.09 0.61 -21.83
C ILE A 331 -1.61 1.03 -21.77
N PRO A 332 -1.29 2.31 -22.04
CA PRO A 332 0.08 2.81 -21.89
C PRO A 332 0.51 2.82 -20.42
N TYR A 333 1.82 2.89 -20.15
CA TYR A 333 2.31 2.96 -18.77
C TYR A 333 1.97 4.32 -18.12
N HIS A 334 2.11 5.42 -18.86
CA HIS A 334 1.60 6.74 -18.46
C HIS A 334 0.42 7.17 -19.32
N TYR A 335 -0.49 8.00 -18.79
CA TYR A 335 -1.61 8.54 -19.58
C TYR A 335 -1.18 9.55 -20.67
N TYR A 336 0.01 10.14 -20.52
CA TYR A 336 0.51 11.27 -21.34
C TYR A 336 1.71 10.96 -22.25
N ASP A 337 2.35 9.79 -22.15
CA ASP A 337 3.52 9.45 -22.97
C ASP A 337 3.55 7.96 -23.39
N GLN A 338 4.64 7.57 -24.07
CA GLN A 338 4.90 6.19 -24.52
C GLN A 338 6.15 5.59 -23.84
N LEU A 339 6.56 6.13 -22.69
CA LEU A 339 7.66 5.59 -21.92
C LEU A 339 7.27 4.26 -21.27
N ARG A 340 8.27 3.41 -21.02
CA ARG A 340 8.11 2.13 -20.33
C ARG A 340 8.63 2.23 -18.88
N PRO A 341 8.09 1.44 -17.93
CA PRO A 341 8.61 1.39 -16.57
C PRO A 341 10.08 0.98 -16.55
N HIS A 342 10.88 1.59 -15.66
CA HIS A 342 12.24 1.11 -15.41
C HIS A 342 12.17 -0.14 -14.50
N PRO A 343 12.56 -1.33 -14.96
CA PRO A 343 12.05 -2.60 -14.39
C PRO A 343 12.55 -3.00 -12.98
N TYR A 344 13.39 -2.20 -12.30
CA TYR A 344 14.16 -2.66 -11.12
C TYR A 344 14.15 -1.75 -9.88
N MET A 345 13.55 -0.56 -9.92
CA MET A 345 13.67 0.42 -8.82
C MET A 345 12.60 0.29 -7.72
N HIS A 346 11.36 -0.04 -8.10
CA HIS A 346 10.19 -0.03 -7.21
C HIS A 346 9.36 -1.30 -7.35
N ALA A 347 8.84 -1.82 -6.24
CA ALA A 347 7.98 -3.00 -6.23
C ALA A 347 6.51 -2.60 -6.50
N MET A 348 6.26 -1.92 -7.62
CA MET A 348 4.96 -1.27 -7.92
C MET A 348 3.74 -2.20 -7.74
N PRO A 349 3.76 -3.50 -8.11
CA PRO A 349 2.65 -4.41 -7.82
C PRO A 349 2.49 -4.78 -6.34
N GLU A 350 3.58 -4.83 -5.56
CA GLU A 350 3.49 -5.03 -4.10
C GLU A 350 2.93 -3.78 -3.40
N GLU A 351 3.38 -2.59 -3.81
CA GLU A 351 2.86 -1.30 -3.34
C GLU A 351 1.37 -1.18 -3.64
N PHE A 352 0.93 -1.49 -4.86
CA PHE A 352 -0.48 -1.52 -5.24
C PHE A 352 -1.31 -2.49 -4.38
N VAL A 353 -0.79 -3.68 -4.05
CA VAL A 353 -1.47 -4.60 -3.12
C VAL A 353 -1.60 -3.98 -1.71
N ARG A 354 -0.68 -3.13 -1.27
CA ARG A 354 -0.83 -2.39 0.00
C ARG A 354 -1.87 -1.27 -0.10
N LEU A 355 -1.91 -0.54 -1.22
CA LEU A 355 -2.96 0.44 -1.49
C LEU A 355 -4.36 -0.22 -1.51
N LEU A 356 -4.50 -1.41 -2.11
CA LEU A 356 -5.75 -2.17 -2.13
C LEU A 356 -6.14 -2.71 -0.74
N GLN A 357 -5.15 -3.01 0.12
CA GLN A 357 -5.38 -3.32 1.54
C GLN A 357 -5.85 -2.09 2.34
N LEU A 358 -5.32 -0.90 2.07
CA LEU A 358 -5.78 0.36 2.67
C LEU A 358 -7.20 0.72 2.19
N HIS A 359 -7.48 0.51 0.90
CA HIS A 359 -8.80 0.75 0.31
C HIS A 359 -9.89 -0.15 0.91
N SER A 360 -9.65 -1.46 0.96
CA SER A 360 -10.59 -2.43 1.59
C SER A 360 -10.75 -2.26 3.11
N GLN A 361 -9.90 -1.46 3.75
CA GLN A 361 -10.03 -1.04 5.16
C GLN A 361 -10.73 0.31 5.34
N GLY A 362 -11.15 0.97 4.25
CA GLY A 362 -11.75 2.31 4.31
C GLY A 362 -10.77 3.41 4.75
N ALA A 363 -9.45 3.20 4.55
CA ALA A 363 -8.44 4.21 4.85
C ALA A 363 -8.23 5.20 3.68
N LEU A 364 -8.55 4.79 2.45
CA LEU A 364 -8.52 5.61 1.23
C LEU A 364 -9.48 5.08 0.17
N THR A 365 -9.73 5.87 -0.87
CA THR A 365 -10.48 5.47 -2.07
C THR A 365 -9.50 5.26 -3.23
N LEU A 366 -9.39 4.03 -3.76
CA LEU A 366 -8.70 3.76 -5.02
C LEU A 366 -9.68 3.88 -6.18
N HIS A 367 -9.41 4.81 -7.10
CA HIS A 367 -10.17 4.97 -8.34
C HIS A 367 -9.48 4.21 -9.48
N LEU A 368 -10.14 3.14 -9.95
CA LEU A 368 -9.61 2.16 -10.91
C LEU A 368 -10.45 2.03 -12.19
N GLN A 369 -11.45 2.89 -12.36
CA GLN A 369 -12.40 2.93 -13.47
C GLN A 369 -12.62 4.40 -13.89
N PRO A 370 -13.20 4.66 -15.09
CA PRO A 370 -13.66 5.99 -15.46
C PRO A 370 -14.63 6.57 -14.44
N CYS A 371 -14.53 7.87 -14.18
CA CYS A 371 -15.44 8.60 -13.32
C CYS A 371 -16.74 8.94 -14.08
N SER A 372 -17.86 8.98 -13.36
CA SER A 372 -19.16 9.33 -13.95
C SER A 372 -19.26 10.83 -14.27
N SER A 373 -19.98 11.17 -15.34
CA SER A 373 -20.35 12.56 -15.67
C SER A 373 -21.25 13.22 -14.63
N ASP A 374 -21.99 12.39 -13.89
CA ASP A 374 -23.21 12.78 -13.16
C ASP A 374 -22.96 13.12 -11.68
N THR A 375 -21.70 13.19 -11.26
CA THR A 375 -21.32 13.66 -9.92
C THR A 375 -21.69 15.16 -9.79
N PRO A 376 -22.49 15.57 -8.79
CA PRO A 376 -22.88 16.98 -8.60
C PRO A 376 -21.70 17.93 -8.35
#